data_AF-A0A7J2HXM7-F1
#
_entry.id   AF-A0A7J2HXM7-F1
#
_cell.length_a   1.000
_cell.length_b   1.000
_cell.length_c   1.000
_cell.angle_alpha   90.00
_cell.angle_beta   90.00
_cell.angle_gamma   90.00
#
_symmetry.space_group_name_H-M   'P 1'
#
loop_
_entity.id
_entity.type
_entity.pdbx_description
1 polymer ?
#
loop_
_entity_poly.entity_id
_entity_poly.type
_entity_poly.pdbx_seq_one_letter_code
_entity_poly.pdbx_strand_id
1 'polypeptide(L)'
;MTMEDKRGVSVILSGVGGQGLRIASRILGEASIRAGFDVKIRESHGLAQREGSVVSHVRIGGAHSFMIPRGAAQALVSLELLEGARNISYLKKGGLAVLNDKLLYPVSYYAEELPYPD
;
A
#
# COMPACT_ATOMS: atom_id res chain seq x y z
N MET A 1 -7.36 -28.61 -13.67
CA MET A 1 -6.20 -28.06 -12.93
C MET A 1 -6.74 -27.58 -11.59
N THR A 2 -6.52 -28.36 -10.54
CA THR A 2 -7.14 -28.20 -9.21
C THR A 2 -6.64 -26.94 -8.50
N MET A 3 -7.57 -26.20 -7.92
CA MET A 3 -7.43 -24.86 -7.34
C MET A 3 -6.95 -24.90 -5.87
N GLU A 4 -5.95 -25.71 -5.53
CA GLU A 4 -5.76 -26.11 -4.12
C GLU A 4 -4.40 -25.79 -3.47
N ASP A 5 -3.42 -25.19 -4.16
CA ASP A 5 -2.24 -24.64 -3.46
C ASP A 5 -1.57 -23.50 -4.23
N LYS A 6 -2.23 -22.34 -4.29
CA LYS A 6 -1.55 -21.09 -4.62
C LYS A 6 -1.36 -20.31 -3.33
N ARG A 7 -0.19 -20.49 -2.69
CA ARG A 7 0.24 -19.67 -1.54
C ARG A 7 -0.01 -18.19 -1.85
N GLY A 8 -0.83 -17.56 -1.03
CA GLY A 8 -1.24 -16.19 -1.23
C GLY A 8 -0.13 -15.18 -0.96
N VAL A 9 -0.20 -14.03 -1.61
CA VAL A 9 0.68 -12.86 -1.41
C VAL A 9 -0.16 -11.67 -0.97
N SER A 10 0.25 -11.03 0.11
CA SER A 10 -0.37 -9.86 0.71
C SER A 10 0.62 -8.70 0.64
N VAL A 11 0.21 -7.64 -0.06
CA VAL A 11 1.01 -6.46 -0.32
C VAL A 11 0.26 -5.23 0.19
N ILE A 12 0.96 -4.38 0.91
CA ILE A 12 0.52 -3.01 1.19
C ILE A 12 1.14 -2.10 0.15
N LEU A 13 0.31 -1.30 -0.51
CA LEU A 13 0.78 -0.13 -1.25
C LEU A 13 0.42 1.11 -0.42
N SER A 14 1.35 2.03 -0.22
CA SER A 14 1.06 3.32 0.43
C SER A 14 1.65 4.49 -0.33
N GLY A 15 1.10 5.67 -0.10
CA GLY A 15 1.60 6.90 -0.68
C GLY A 15 0.62 8.04 -0.49
N VAL A 16 0.90 9.15 -1.14
CA VAL A 16 0.09 10.36 -1.10
C VAL A 16 -0.84 10.41 -2.31
N GLY A 17 -2.04 10.98 -2.14
CA GLY A 17 -3.01 11.19 -3.21
C GLY A 17 -2.39 11.88 -4.43
N GLY A 18 -2.63 11.32 -5.62
CA GLY A 18 -2.09 11.84 -6.89
C GLY A 18 -0.85 11.10 -7.41
N GLN A 19 -0.21 10.23 -6.62
CA GLN A 19 0.98 9.47 -7.04
C GLN A 19 0.68 8.22 -7.90
N GLY A 20 -0.57 7.98 -8.26
CA GLY A 20 -0.96 6.83 -9.07
C GLY A 20 -1.10 5.50 -8.31
N LEU A 21 -1.20 5.53 -6.97
CA LEU A 21 -1.33 4.31 -6.14
C LEU A 21 -2.50 3.41 -6.60
N ARG A 22 -3.64 4.01 -6.95
CA ARG A 22 -4.81 3.29 -7.47
C ARG A 22 -4.58 2.63 -8.83
N ILE A 23 -3.74 3.23 -9.65
CA ILE A 23 -3.37 2.65 -10.94
C ILE A 23 -2.44 1.47 -10.69
N ALA A 24 -1.46 1.62 -9.79
CA ALA A 24 -0.55 0.56 -9.41
C ALA A 24 -1.28 -0.66 -8.80
N SER A 25 -2.22 -0.44 -7.88
CA SER A 25 -3.03 -1.51 -7.26
C SER A 25 -3.84 -2.28 -8.31
N ARG A 26 -4.47 -1.56 -9.25
CA ARG A 26 -5.24 -2.15 -10.35
C ARG A 26 -4.37 -2.93 -11.33
N ILE A 27 -3.20 -2.40 -11.72
CA ILE A 27 -2.26 -3.11 -12.61
C ILE A 27 -1.79 -4.41 -11.96
N LEU A 28 -1.41 -4.36 -10.68
CA LEU A 28 -1.00 -5.54 -9.92
C LEU A 28 -2.12 -6.59 -9.84
N GLY A 29 -3.35 -6.14 -9.57
CA GLY A 29 -4.52 -7.01 -9.51
C GLY A 29 -4.83 -7.66 -10.87
N GLU A 30 -4.89 -6.87 -11.93
CA GLU A 30 -5.16 -7.37 -13.29
C GLU A 30 -4.09 -8.38 -13.74
N ALA A 31 -2.81 -8.08 -13.50
CA ALA A 31 -1.72 -9.00 -13.81
C ALA A 31 -1.85 -10.33 -13.05
N SER A 32 -2.24 -10.26 -11.78
CA SER A 32 -2.45 -11.44 -10.92
C SER A 32 -3.65 -12.28 -11.36
N ILE A 33 -4.75 -11.63 -11.77
CA ILE A 33 -5.94 -12.29 -12.34
C ILE A 33 -5.56 -13.03 -13.63
N ARG A 34 -4.80 -12.38 -14.53
CA ARG A 34 -4.30 -13.00 -15.77
C ARG A 34 -3.38 -14.19 -15.51
N ALA A 35 -2.64 -14.17 -14.39
CA ALA A 35 -1.85 -15.30 -13.92
C ALA A 35 -2.68 -16.41 -13.23
N GLY A 36 -4.01 -16.29 -13.22
CA GLY A 36 -4.94 -17.27 -12.68
C GLY A 36 -5.00 -17.28 -11.15
N PHE A 37 -4.86 -16.12 -10.50
CA PHE A 37 -5.06 -15.96 -9.06
C PHE A 37 -6.35 -15.18 -8.79
N ASP A 38 -7.03 -15.52 -7.69
CA ASP A 38 -8.07 -14.67 -7.11
C ASP A 38 -7.42 -13.43 -6.47
N VAL A 39 -8.06 -12.26 -6.57
CA VAL A 39 -7.50 -11.01 -6.06
C VAL A 39 -8.55 -10.22 -5.30
N LYS A 40 -8.16 -9.70 -4.14
CA LYS A 40 -8.97 -8.81 -3.31
C LYS A 40 -8.18 -7.53 -3.06
N ILE A 41 -8.74 -6.40 -3.49
CA ILE A 41 -8.16 -5.07 -3.29
C ILE A 41 -9.11 -4.24 -2.46
N ARG A 42 -8.60 -3.60 -1.41
CA ARG A 42 -9.30 -2.55 -0.69
C ARG A 42 -8.40 -1.34 -0.55
N GLU A 43 -8.92 -0.20 -0.99
CA GLU A 43 -8.26 1.08 -0.87
C GLU A 43 -8.93 1.90 0.22
N SER A 44 -8.11 2.56 1.02
CA SER A 44 -8.52 3.59 1.96
C SER A 44 -7.80 4.88 1.58
N HIS A 45 -8.60 5.94 1.42
CA HIS A 45 -8.14 7.29 1.22
C HIS A 45 -8.47 8.12 2.46
N GLY A 46 -7.57 9.01 2.89
CA GLY A 46 -7.92 10.07 3.81
C GLY A 46 -9.04 10.96 3.25
N LEU A 47 -9.71 11.72 4.11
CA LEU A 47 -10.75 12.69 3.72
C LEU A 47 -10.22 13.85 2.86
N ALA A 48 -8.89 13.98 2.72
CA ALA A 48 -8.25 15.03 1.94
C ALA A 48 -8.21 14.66 0.45
N GLN A 49 -8.95 15.43 -0.37
CA GLN A 49 -9.10 15.24 -1.82
C GLN A 49 -7.80 15.54 -2.61
N ARG A 50 -6.80 16.15 -1.95
CA ARG A 50 -5.42 16.37 -2.40
C ARG A 50 -4.50 16.20 -1.19
N GLU A 51 -3.35 15.56 -1.38
CA GLU A 51 -2.33 15.31 -0.33
C GLU A 51 -2.73 14.39 0.83
N GLY A 52 -3.87 13.70 0.74
CA GLY A 52 -4.25 12.69 1.74
C GLY A 52 -3.38 11.43 1.68
N SER A 53 -3.16 10.80 2.84
CA SER A 53 -2.64 9.44 2.95
C SER A 53 -3.55 8.48 2.19
N VAL A 54 -2.94 7.62 1.37
CA VAL A 54 -3.62 6.56 0.62
C VAL A 54 -2.92 5.24 0.91
N VAL A 55 -3.73 4.23 1.23
CA VAL A 55 -3.25 2.88 1.49
C VAL A 55 -4.12 1.89 0.73
N SER A 56 -3.48 0.95 0.05
CA SER A 56 -4.13 -0.14 -0.67
C SER A 56 -3.70 -1.48 -0.10
N HIS A 57 -4.66 -2.25 0.37
CA HIS A 57 -4.49 -3.64 0.75
C HIS A 57 -4.72 -4.52 -0.48
N VAL A 58 -3.68 -5.18 -0.97
CA VAL A 58 -3.76 -6.08 -2.13
C VAL A 58 -3.48 -7.49 -1.67
N ARG A 59 -4.46 -8.39 -1.82
CA ARG A 59 -4.32 -9.81 -1.51
C ARG A 59 -4.51 -10.64 -2.77
N ILE A 60 -3.54 -11.48 -3.06
CA ILE A 60 -3.46 -12.33 -4.26
C ILE A 60 -3.45 -13.78 -3.79
N GLY A 61 -4.43 -14.58 -4.21
CA GLY A 61 -4.54 -16.01 -3.89
C GLY A 61 -4.97 -16.31 -2.45
N GLY A 62 -5.92 -17.22 -2.29
CA GLY A 62 -6.24 -17.86 -1.00
C GLY A 62 -6.71 -16.93 0.13
N ALA A 63 -7.12 -15.70 -0.17
CA ALA A 63 -7.57 -14.73 0.83
C ALA A 63 -9.10 -14.72 0.95
N HIS A 64 -9.63 -14.80 2.17
CA HIS A 64 -11.07 -14.66 2.43
C HIS A 64 -11.49 -13.24 2.83
N SER A 65 -10.55 -12.40 3.28
CA SER A 65 -10.78 -11.01 3.67
C SER A 65 -10.08 -10.03 2.72
N PHE A 66 -10.52 -8.77 2.69
CA PHE A 66 -9.84 -7.70 1.93
C PHE A 66 -8.73 -7.02 2.73
N MET A 67 -8.85 -7.01 4.06
CA MET A 67 -7.90 -6.32 4.95
C MET A 67 -6.69 -7.20 5.22
N ILE A 68 -5.51 -6.58 5.32
CA ILE A 68 -4.29 -7.23 5.78
C ILE A 68 -4.09 -6.86 7.26
N PRO A 69 -4.03 -7.83 8.19
CA PRO A 69 -3.72 -7.56 9.58
C PRO A 69 -2.32 -6.96 9.75
N ARG A 70 -2.09 -6.31 10.90
CA ARG A 70 -0.75 -5.86 11.28
C ARG A 70 0.20 -7.06 11.38
N GLY A 71 1.45 -6.87 10.95
CA GLY A 71 2.47 -7.92 10.92
C GLY A 71 2.22 -9.07 9.95
N ALA A 72 1.28 -8.94 9.00
CA ALA A 72 0.90 -10.02 8.08
C ALA A 72 1.24 -9.76 6.60
N ALA A 73 1.54 -8.52 6.22
CA ALA A 73 1.94 -8.23 4.84
C ALA A 73 3.31 -8.84 4.53
N GLN A 74 3.43 -9.48 3.37
CA GLN A 74 4.71 -9.99 2.88
C GLN A 74 5.54 -8.89 2.22
N ALA A 75 4.89 -7.88 1.66
CA ALA A 75 5.55 -6.73 1.08
C ALA A 75 4.83 -5.42 1.44
N LEU A 76 5.61 -4.35 1.55
CA LEU A 76 5.19 -2.97 1.63
C LEU A 76 5.88 -2.20 0.50
N VAL A 77 5.11 -1.57 -0.37
CA VAL A 77 5.63 -0.67 -1.41
C VAL A 77 5.08 0.70 -1.14
N SER A 78 5.96 1.67 -0.92
CA SER A 78 5.57 3.05 -0.64
C SER A 78 6.12 4.03 -1.65
N LEU A 79 5.26 4.92 -2.13
CA LEU A 79 5.61 5.98 -3.08
C LEU A 79 6.06 7.27 -2.38
N GLU A 80 6.07 7.31 -1.04
CA GLU A 80 6.51 8.43 -0.20
C GLU A 80 7.03 7.89 1.16
N LEU A 81 8.10 8.46 1.70
CA LEU A 81 8.83 7.88 2.82
C LEU A 81 8.03 7.83 4.13
N LEU A 82 7.33 8.92 4.49
CA LEU A 82 6.48 8.96 5.69
C LEU A 82 5.32 7.99 5.58
N GLU A 83 4.70 7.87 4.41
CA GLU A 83 3.60 6.92 4.19
C GLU A 83 4.08 5.47 4.26
N GLY A 84 5.35 5.22 3.93
CA GLY A 84 6.04 3.96 4.21
C GLY A 84 6.17 3.71 5.71
N ALA A 85 6.75 4.67 6.43
CA ALA A 85 6.93 4.59 7.88
C ALA A 85 5.60 4.41 8.64
N ARG A 86 4.57 5.18 8.27
CA ARG A 86 3.21 5.11 8.84
C ARG A 86 2.60 3.73 8.72
N ASN A 87 2.85 3.04 7.61
CA ASN A 87 2.25 1.74 7.29
C ASN A 87 3.18 0.55 7.57
N ILE A 88 4.38 0.77 8.12
CA ILE A 88 5.35 -0.30 8.40
C ILE A 88 4.80 -1.38 9.35
N SER A 89 3.87 -1.02 10.24
CA SER A 89 3.23 -1.95 11.18
C SER A 89 2.44 -3.07 10.51
N TYR A 90 2.10 -2.94 9.22
CA TYR A 90 1.49 -4.03 8.46
C TYR A 90 2.49 -5.08 7.99
N LEU A 91 3.77 -4.70 7.82
CA LEU A 91 4.80 -5.60 7.31
C LEU A 91 5.16 -6.65 8.36
N LYS A 92 5.20 -7.92 7.94
CA LYS A 92 5.66 -9.01 8.80
C LYS A 92 7.18 -8.91 9.03
N LYS A 93 7.66 -9.53 10.11
CA LYS A 93 9.10 -9.69 10.33
C LYS A 93 9.74 -10.43 9.14
N GLY A 94 10.79 -9.85 8.57
CA GLY A 94 11.47 -10.37 7.37
C GLY A 94 10.67 -10.18 6.06
N GLY A 95 9.63 -9.35 6.05
CA GLY A 95 8.95 -8.91 4.83
C GLY A 95 9.80 -7.94 4.00
N LEU A 96 9.42 -7.76 2.72
CA LEU A 96 10.09 -6.84 1.80
C LEU A 96 9.50 -5.44 1.91
N ALA A 97 10.33 -4.44 2.20
CA ALA A 97 9.96 -3.03 2.10
C ALA A 97 10.65 -2.40 0.88
N VAL A 98 9.86 -1.80 -0.02
CA VAL A 98 10.33 -0.97 -1.13
C VAL A 98 9.81 0.43 -0.89
N LEU A 99 10.69 1.35 -0.49
CA LEU A 99 10.31 2.70 -0.11
C LEU A 99 10.93 3.69 -1.09
N ASN A 100 10.12 4.62 -1.56
CA ASN A 100 10.61 5.85 -2.16
C ASN A 100 11.14 6.77 -1.05
N ASP A 101 12.34 7.29 -1.20
CA ASP A 101 12.98 8.21 -0.24
C ASP A 101 12.45 9.65 -0.34
N LYS A 102 11.54 9.92 -1.29
CA LYS A 102 10.86 11.19 -1.45
C LYS A 102 10.05 11.56 -0.21
N LEU A 103 10.30 12.77 0.29
CA LEU A 103 9.51 13.44 1.31
C LEU A 103 8.57 14.47 0.67
N LEU A 104 7.29 14.41 1.03
CA LEU A 104 6.32 15.43 0.66
C LEU A 104 5.92 16.25 1.89
N TYR A 105 6.34 17.51 1.90
CA TYR A 105 5.95 18.46 2.93
C TYR A 105 4.50 18.90 2.71
N PRO A 106 3.66 18.93 3.77
CA PRO A 106 2.30 19.41 3.66
C PRO A 106 2.29 20.88 3.26
N VAL A 107 1.25 21.34 2.54
CA VAL A 107 1.14 22.76 2.16
C VAL A 107 1.31 23.71 3.34
N SER A 108 0.85 23.33 4.54
CA SER A 108 1.01 24.12 5.77
C SER A 108 2.46 24.42 6.14
N TYR A 109 3.41 23.53 5.80
CA TYR A 109 4.84 23.76 5.99
C TYR A 109 5.31 24.99 5.21
N TYR A 110 4.89 25.12 3.95
CA TYR A 110 5.23 26.27 3.11
C TYR A 110 4.43 27.52 3.45
N ALA A 111 3.26 27.38 4.06
CA ALA A 111 2.40 28.50 4.43
C ALA A 111 2.85 29.21 5.72
N GLU A 112 3.49 28.49 6.66
CA GLU A 112 3.76 28.99 8.00
C GLU A 112 5.21 28.81 8.51
N GLU A 113 6.17 28.37 7.68
CA GLU A 113 7.55 28.03 8.12
C GLU A 113 7.60 27.10 9.35
N LEU A 114 6.58 26.24 9.52
CA LEU A 114 6.53 25.34 10.66
C LEU A 114 7.64 24.28 10.56
N PRO A 115 8.40 23.98 11.63
CA PRO A 115 9.39 22.93 11.60
C PRO A 115 8.73 21.57 11.31
N TYR A 116 9.45 20.70 10.60
CA TYR A 116 9.00 19.35 10.35
C TYR A 116 8.86 18.59 11.69
N PRO A 117 7.81 17.77 11.90
CA PRO A 117 7.71 16.99 13.12
C PRO A 117 8.90 16.03 13.24
N ASP A 118 9.57 16.05 14.40
CA ASP A 118 10.59 15.06 14.77
C ASP A 118 10.02 13.63 14.77
#